data_AF-A0A854WAB6-F1
#
_entry.id   AF-A0A854WAB6-F1
#
_cell.length_a   1.000
_cell.length_b   1.000
_cell.length_c   1.000
_cell.angle_alpha   90.00
_cell.angle_beta   90.00
_cell.angle_gamma   90.00
#
_symmetry.space_group_name_H-M   'P 1'
#
loop_
_entity.id
_entity.type
_entity.pdbx_description
1 polymer ?
#
loop_
_entity_poly.entity_id
_entity_poly.type
_entity_poly.pdbx_seq_one_letter_code
_entity_poly.pdbx_strand_id
1 'polypeptide(L)'
;MDQQNLIILEDNYKKFQKTQDNLFQALTEYKNSYSDFKEIIKFYGSDEWFNLHENKINNPDLEILGEDTIYDLIISHSDLLGEMLELSTQMYKTI
;
A
#
# COMPACT_ATOMS: atom_id res chain seq x y z
N MET A 1 -10.02 -4.16 39.30
CA MET A 1 -10.49 -3.40 38.12
C MET A 1 -11.91 -2.97 38.42
N ASP A 2 -12.18 -1.68 38.45
CA ASP A 2 -13.54 -1.16 38.68
C ASP A 2 -14.37 -1.15 37.39
N GLN A 3 -15.66 -0.83 37.53
CA GLN A 3 -16.61 -0.82 36.42
C GLN A 3 -16.24 0.18 35.31
N GLN A 4 -15.65 1.32 35.67
CA GLN A 4 -15.24 2.34 34.70
C GLN A 4 -14.07 1.84 33.85
N ASN A 5 -13.09 1.18 34.47
CA ASN A 5 -11.96 0.56 33.78
C ASN A 5 -12.40 -0.57 32.83
N LEU A 6 -13.43 -1.34 33.20
CA LEU A 6 -13.99 -2.39 32.33
C LEU A 6 -14.68 -1.81 31.09
N ILE A 7 -15.41 -0.70 31.23
CA ILE A 7 -16.04 -0.02 30.09
C ILE A 7 -14.98 0.50 29.11
N ILE A 8 -13.92 1.13 29.63
CA ILE A 8 -12.81 1.63 28.79
C ILE A 8 -12.13 0.48 28.04
N LEU A 9 -11.92 -0.66 28.72
CA LEU A 9 -11.31 -1.83 28.09
C LEU A 9 -12.19 -2.42 26.99
N GLU A 10 -13.50 -2.50 27.20
CA GLU A 10 -14.49 -2.93 26.19
C GLU A 10 -14.48 -2.02 24.97
N ASP A 11 -14.42 -0.70 25.17
CA ASP A 11 -14.36 0.27 24.06
C ASP A 11 -13.05 0.15 23.29
N ASN A 12 -11.92 -0.03 23.99
CA ASN A 12 -10.62 -0.29 23.37
C ASN A 12 -10.62 -1.59 22.55
N TYR A 13 -11.22 -2.66 23.08
CA TYR A 13 -11.39 -3.93 22.38
C TYR A 13 -12.18 -3.75 21.08
N LYS A 14 -13.36 -3.13 21.14
CA LYS A 14 -14.21 -2.90 19.96
C LYS A 14 -13.50 -2.06 18.91
N LYS A 15 -12.80 -1.01 19.34
CA LYS A 15 -12.00 -0.15 18.45
C LYS A 15 -10.91 -0.97 17.76
N PHE A 16 -10.12 -1.73 18.51
CA PHE A 16 -9.01 -2.50 17.97
C PHE A 16 -9.50 -3.60 17.02
N GLN A 17 -10.55 -4.34 17.41
CA GLN A 17 -11.16 -5.38 16.56
C GLN A 17 -11.56 -4.82 15.20
N LYS A 18 -12.26 -3.68 15.18
CA LYS A 18 -12.66 -3.02 13.93
C LYS A 18 -11.44 -2.62 13.08
N THR A 19 -10.39 -2.07 13.68
CA THR A 19 -9.16 -1.71 12.96
C THR A 19 -8.45 -2.94 12.41
N GLN A 20 -8.41 -4.03 13.16
CA GLN A 20 -7.83 -5.31 12.73
C GLN A 20 -8.56 -5.88 11.51
N ASP A 21 -9.89 -5.88 11.53
CA ASP A 21 -10.71 -6.38 10.42
C ASP A 21 -10.51 -5.53 9.16
N ASN A 22 -10.49 -4.20 9.31
CA ASN A 22 -10.23 -3.28 8.20
C ASN A 22 -8.83 -3.48 7.60
N LEU A 23 -7.80 -3.65 8.44
CA LEU A 23 -6.44 -3.91 7.97
C LEU A 23 -6.38 -5.23 7.22
N PHE A 24 -7.03 -6.28 7.73
CA PHE A 24 -7.07 -7.58 7.06
C PHE A 24 -7.75 -7.51 5.69
N GLN A 25 -8.87 -6.79 5.58
CA GLN A 25 -9.53 -6.57 4.31
C GLN A 25 -8.64 -5.79 3.33
N ALA A 26 -8.06 -4.67 3.76
CA ALA A 26 -7.17 -3.86 2.91
C ALA A 26 -5.95 -4.66 2.43
N LEU A 27 -5.35 -5.48 3.29
CA LEU A 27 -4.24 -6.37 2.92
C LEU A 27 -4.66 -7.43 1.90
N THR A 28 -5.89 -7.92 2.00
CA THR A 28 -6.42 -8.90 1.03
C THR A 28 -6.62 -8.26 -0.33
N GLU A 29 -7.23 -7.07 -0.38
CA GLU A 29 -7.41 -6.30 -1.61
C GLU A 29 -6.06 -5.95 -2.25
N TYR A 30 -5.09 -5.49 -1.44
CA TYR A 30 -3.73 -5.16 -1.89
C TYR A 30 -3.01 -6.39 -2.48
N LYS A 31 -3.13 -7.56 -1.85
CA LYS A 31 -2.55 -8.80 -2.38
C LYS A 31 -3.15 -9.20 -3.72
N ASN A 32 -4.46 -9.00 -3.88
CA ASN A 32 -5.16 -9.36 -5.10
C ASN A 32 -4.79 -8.46 -6.29
N SER A 33 -4.48 -7.18 -6.05
CA SER A 33 -4.03 -6.24 -7.09
C SER A 33 -2.51 -6.23 -7.32
N TYR A 34 -1.76 -7.06 -6.58
CA TYR A 34 -0.29 -7.00 -6.64
C TYR A 34 0.31 -7.45 -7.98
N SER A 35 -0.44 -8.21 -8.79
CA SER A 35 -0.07 -8.50 -10.18
C SER A 35 0.03 -7.22 -11.01
N ASP A 36 -0.90 -6.29 -10.81
CA ASP A 36 -1.04 -5.09 -11.62
C ASP A 36 0.14 -4.15 -11.33
N PHE A 37 0.51 -4.02 -10.04
CA PHE A 37 1.74 -3.33 -9.64
C PHE A 37 2.98 -3.90 -10.33
N LYS A 38 3.10 -5.23 -10.41
CA LYS A 38 4.25 -5.88 -11.09
C LYS A 38 4.30 -5.56 -12.59
N GLU A 39 3.14 -5.46 -13.24
CA GLU A 39 3.08 -5.08 -14.65
C GLU A 39 3.47 -3.61 -14.85
N ILE A 40 2.99 -2.71 -13.99
CA ILE A 40 3.32 -1.28 -14.01
C ILE A 40 4.82 -1.06 -13.85
N ILE A 41 5.47 -1.68 -12.86
CA ILE A 41 6.92 -1.53 -12.65
C ILE A 41 7.76 -2.18 -13.76
N LYS A 42 7.24 -3.22 -14.41
CA LYS A 42 7.91 -3.85 -15.55
C LYS A 42 7.87 -2.93 -16.78
N PHE A 43 6.78 -2.20 -16.94
CA PHE A 43 6.61 -1.23 -18.02
C PHE A 43 7.51 0.00 -17.81
N TYR A 44 7.53 0.58 -16.61
CA TYR A 44 8.30 1.78 -16.31
C TYR A 44 9.81 1.59 -16.54
N GLY A 45 10.42 2.50 -17.31
CA GLY A 45 11.84 2.43 -17.67
C GLY A 45 12.19 1.37 -18.71
N SER A 46 11.20 0.66 -19.29
CA SER A 46 11.42 -0.21 -20.45
C SER A 46 11.63 0.60 -21.73
N ASP A 47 12.22 -0.02 -22.76
CA ASP A 47 12.36 0.61 -24.09
C ASP A 47 11.00 1.05 -24.65
N GLU A 48 9.94 0.28 -24.38
CA GLU A 48 8.57 0.63 -24.78
C GLU A 48 8.09 1.91 -24.09
N TRP A 49 8.30 2.01 -22.77
CA TRP A 49 7.97 3.21 -22.02
C TRP A 49 8.78 4.43 -22.52
N PHE A 50 10.09 4.29 -22.74
CA PHE A 50 10.91 5.39 -23.28
C PHE A 50 10.42 5.85 -24.65
N ASN A 51 10.15 4.91 -25.56
CA ASN A 51 9.64 5.22 -26.89
C ASN A 51 8.29 5.95 -26.83
N LEU A 52 7.38 5.52 -25.96
CA LEU A 52 6.06 6.17 -25.79
C LEU A 52 6.17 7.52 -25.07
N HIS A 53 7.08 7.63 -24.10
CA HIS A 53 7.38 8.85 -23.37
C HIS A 53 7.95 9.93 -24.28
N GLU A 54 8.87 9.61 -25.20
CA GLU A 54 9.46 10.58 -26.12
C GLU A 54 8.48 11.00 -27.23
N ASN A 55 7.58 10.10 -27.63
CA ASN A 55 6.59 10.33 -28.68
C ASN A 55 5.23 10.82 -28.15
N LYS A 56 5.23 11.81 -27.25
CA LYS A 56 4.01 12.35 -26.58
C LYS A 56 2.92 12.87 -27.54
N ILE A 57 3.25 13.13 -28.80
CA ILE A 57 2.32 13.66 -29.82
C ILE A 57 1.13 12.71 -30.05
N ASN A 58 1.31 11.40 -29.86
CA ASN A 58 0.25 10.39 -30.06
C ASN A 58 -0.43 9.93 -28.77
N ASN A 59 0.09 10.32 -27.60
CA ASN A 59 -0.44 9.93 -26.28
C ASN A 59 -0.50 11.11 -25.31
N PRO A 60 -1.14 12.24 -25.67
CA PRO A 60 -1.45 13.25 -24.67
C PRO A 60 -2.40 12.61 -23.66
N ASP A 61 -2.16 12.81 -22.37
CA ASP A 61 -3.04 12.44 -21.24
C ASP A 61 -2.84 11.06 -20.57
N LEU A 62 -1.80 10.28 -20.92
CA LEU A 62 -1.45 9.07 -20.13
C LEU A 62 -0.46 9.38 -19.01
N GLU A 63 -0.94 9.45 -17.77
CA GLU A 63 -0.12 9.73 -16.57
C GLU A 63 1.03 8.74 -16.38
N ILE A 64 0.85 7.47 -16.77
CA ILE A 64 1.90 6.42 -16.69
C ILE A 64 3.14 6.71 -17.56
N LEU A 65 3.02 7.63 -18.51
CA LEU A 65 4.15 8.10 -19.31
C LEU A 65 4.88 9.28 -18.64
N GLY A 66 4.43 9.76 -17.48
CA GLY A 66 5.16 10.74 -16.67
C GLY A 66 6.41 10.11 -16.03
N GLU A 67 7.47 10.91 -15.85
CA GLU A 67 8.68 10.46 -15.15
C GLU A 67 8.39 10.19 -13.67
N ASP A 68 7.59 11.06 -13.03
CA ASP A 68 7.37 11.04 -11.59
C ASP A 68 6.26 10.07 -11.15
N THR A 69 5.22 9.86 -11.97
CA THR A 69 4.00 9.14 -11.54
C THR A 69 4.28 7.72 -11.03
N ILE A 70 5.02 6.91 -11.81
CA ILE A 70 5.34 5.53 -11.40
C ILE A 70 6.49 5.52 -10.39
N TYR A 71 7.41 6.48 -10.47
CA TYR A 71 8.49 6.63 -9.50
C TYR A 71 7.96 6.90 -8.08
N ASP A 72 7.03 7.84 -7.93
CA ASP A 72 6.39 8.17 -6.65
C ASP A 72 5.59 6.97 -6.11
N LEU A 73 4.94 6.20 -6.99
CA LEU A 73 4.29 4.95 -6.61
C LEU A 73 5.29 3.92 -6.05
N ILE A 74 6.48 3.78 -6.65
CA ILE A 74 7.53 2.87 -6.18
C ILE A 74 8.06 3.31 -4.80
N ILE A 75 8.25 4.61 -4.58
CA ILE A 75 8.64 5.16 -3.28
C ILE A 75 7.57 4.82 -2.24
N SER A 76 6.32 5.18 -2.51
CA SER A 76 5.19 4.91 -1.61
C SER A 76 5.02 3.41 -1.29
N HIS A 77 5.24 2.54 -2.28
CA HIS A 77 5.26 1.09 -2.07
C HIS A 77 6.38 0.66 -1.10
N SER A 78 7.57 1.25 -1.24
CA SER A 78 8.73 0.95 -0.39
C SER A 78 8.53 1.45 1.04
N ASP A 79 7.95 2.63 1.21
CA ASP A 79 7.60 3.17 2.53
C ASP A 79 6.56 2.28 3.23
N LEU A 80 5.52 1.85 2.50
CA LEU A 80 4.53 0.92 3.02
C LEU A 80 5.16 -0.41 3.44
N LEU A 81 6.11 -0.94 2.67
CA LEU A 81 6.85 -2.15 3.04
C LEU A 81 7.60 -1.96 4.37
N GLY A 82 8.23 -0.80 4.57
CA GLY A 82 8.91 -0.44 5.82
C GLY A 82 7.95 -0.51 7.01
N GLU A 83 6.81 0.18 6.92
CA GLU A 83 5.77 0.18 7.96
C GLU A 83 5.23 -1.23 8.26
N MET A 84 5.02 -2.05 7.22
CA MET A 84 4.57 -3.43 7.41
C MET A 84 5.61 -4.30 8.11
N LEU A 85 6.90 -4.13 7.81
CA LEU A 85 7.97 -4.86 8.48
C LEU A 85 8.08 -4.47 9.95
N GLU A 86 7.99 -3.18 10.26
CA GLU A 86 7.98 -2.70 11.64
C GLU A 86 6.77 -3.25 12.40
N LEU A 87 5.56 -3.10 11.85
CA LEU A 87 4.34 -3.61 12.46
C LEU A 87 4.40 -5.12 12.71
N SER A 88 4.83 -5.90 11.70
CA SER A 88 4.96 -7.35 11.84
C SER A 88 5.92 -7.76 12.96
N THR A 89 7.02 -7.01 13.13
CA THR A 89 7.99 -7.20 14.21
C THR A 89 7.36 -6.90 15.58
N GLN A 90 6.59 -5.81 15.69
CA GLN A 90 5.88 -5.46 16.92
C GLN A 90 4.83 -6.52 17.29
N MET A 91 4.06 -7.00 16.32
CA MET A 91 3.07 -8.06 16.51
C MET A 91 3.73 -9.35 17.01
N TYR A 92 4.83 -9.77 16.38
CA TYR A 92 5.54 -10.99 16.78
C TYR A 92 6.15 -10.91 18.18
N LYS A 93 6.65 -9.74 18.59
CA LYS A 93 7.16 -9.52 19.96
C LYS A 93 6.08 -9.52 21.05
N THR A 94 4.83 -9.31 20.66
CA THR A 94 3.70 -9.18 21.59
C THR A 94 2.98 -10.52 21.83
N ILE A 95 3.17 -11.49 20.93
CA ILE A 95 2.64 -12.87 21.01
C ILE A 95 3.68 -13.75 21.71
#